data_AF-A0A1G1DVP9-F1
#
_entry.id   AF-A0A1G1DVP9-F1
#
_cell.length_a   1.000
_cell.length_b   1.000
_cell.length_c   1.000
_cell.angle_alpha   90.00
_cell.angle_beta   90.00
_cell.angle_gamma   90.00
#
_symmetry.space_group_name_H-M   'P 1'
#
loop_
_entity.id
_entity.type
_entity.pdbx_description
1 polymer ?
#
loop_
_entity_poly.entity_id
_entity_poly.type
_entity_poly.pdbx_seq_one_letter_code
_entity_poly.pdbx_strand_id
1 'polypeptide(L)'
;MTSQISDTILSQLSEFIASIMGLHFPESKWSDLERKIKSASAEFGYKNPLEFISWFMSAKLARAHIEILSSHLTVGETYFFRNKKNFEILEEKILPELIGSRQDAGYLRIWSAGCSGGEEAHSIAILLKKMIPDINDWKITILATDINPHLLKKGVEGIYTDWSFRSTPSWVKEGYFKKTEEGNYRIIPVLKNMVMFEYLNLAEDVYPSLLNNTNGMDIIFCHNVLMYFSPKLADRVVNGFYNSLVDKGWLLVGPTDFIKSAASKFAPLSIDETVVYRKLSKKVGISDDFQPEKFAPYIPFVKRWIGTDRPLKSVKDGEREKIEIKNDIKKEGGESMDLRKDVIKIFEQGRYDDAVRKISGLSLKDEDKAEILSMLVRGYANQGRLNDALKWCEEAISSDKLNPYYHYLLATIFIEQGRMMDAVKSLKKTIYLDNDFILAYFMLGNLMVRRGKLKTSKRYFRNAIELLSSYNDEEVIPESDGITAGRLSEIIESIMVSERTH
;
A
#
# COMPACT_ATOMS: atom_id res chain seq x y z
N MET A 1 -5.24 32.20 29.99
CA MET A 1 -5.49 30.95 30.73
C MET A 1 -5.78 29.88 29.69
N THR A 2 -4.86 28.95 29.43
CA THR A 2 -5.15 27.78 28.60
C THR A 2 -6.10 26.88 29.39
N SER A 3 -7.36 26.75 28.94
CA SER A 3 -8.28 25.77 29.51
C SER A 3 -7.68 24.38 29.35
N GLN A 4 -7.47 23.70 30.47
CA GLN A 4 -7.00 22.32 30.48
C GLN A 4 -8.08 21.43 29.84
N ILE A 5 -7.69 20.58 28.90
CA ILE A 5 -8.62 19.66 28.25
C ILE A 5 -8.92 18.53 29.25
N SER A 6 -10.20 18.21 29.48
CA SER A 6 -10.56 17.18 30.47
C SER A 6 -10.21 15.78 29.98
N ASP A 7 -9.94 14.88 30.94
CA ASP A 7 -9.64 13.47 30.70
C ASP A 7 -10.74 12.76 29.88
N THR A 8 -12.01 13.10 30.12
CA THR A 8 -13.13 12.58 29.30
C THR A 8 -12.99 12.95 27.83
N ILE A 9 -12.63 14.20 27.53
CA ILE A 9 -12.44 14.67 26.15
C ILE A 9 -11.19 14.01 25.54
N LEU A 10 -10.10 13.87 26.30
CA LEU A 10 -8.87 13.22 25.82
C LEU A 10 -9.08 11.73 25.52
N SER A 11 -9.90 11.05 26.32
CA SER A 11 -10.32 9.67 26.06
C SER A 11 -11.10 9.56 24.75
N GLN A 12 -12.15 10.38 24.57
CA GLN A 12 -12.95 10.41 23.34
C GLN A 12 -12.10 10.76 22.11
N LEU A 13 -11.20 11.73 22.25
CA LEU A 13 -10.29 12.14 21.19
C LEU A 13 -9.31 11.03 20.80
N SER A 14 -8.77 10.29 21.78
CA SER A 14 -7.90 9.14 21.53
C SER A 14 -8.63 8.03 20.78
N GLU A 15 -9.88 7.72 21.17
CA GLU A 15 -10.72 6.74 20.46
C GLU A 15 -11.02 7.19 19.03
N PHE A 16 -11.35 8.46 18.84
CA PHE A 16 -11.62 9.03 17.53
C PHE A 16 -10.39 8.96 16.63
N ILE A 17 -9.21 9.41 17.09
CA ILE A 17 -7.96 9.32 16.33
C ILE A 17 -7.62 7.87 15.99
N ALA A 18 -7.82 6.92 16.92
CA ALA A 18 -7.61 5.51 16.67
C ALA A 18 -8.54 4.97 15.56
N SER A 19 -9.76 5.50 15.46
CA SER A 19 -10.73 5.07 14.42
C SER A 19 -10.34 5.51 13.01
N ILE A 20 -9.70 6.67 12.85
CA ILE A 20 -9.37 7.24 11.53
C ILE A 20 -7.92 7.03 11.11
N MET A 21 -6.98 6.98 12.05
CA MET A 21 -5.53 6.91 11.79
C MET A 21 -4.87 5.68 12.41
N GLY A 22 -5.62 4.89 13.20
CA GLY A 22 -5.10 3.74 13.93
C GLY A 22 -4.29 4.07 15.18
N LEU A 23 -3.87 5.33 15.37
CA LEU A 23 -3.02 5.75 16.47
C LEU A 23 -3.78 5.75 17.80
N HIS A 24 -3.32 4.93 18.73
CA HIS A 24 -3.89 4.82 20.07
C HIS A 24 -3.02 5.55 21.09
N PHE A 25 -3.63 6.49 21.83
CA PHE A 25 -2.98 7.20 22.92
C PHE A 25 -3.51 6.69 24.27
N PRO A 26 -2.76 5.86 25.00
CA PRO A 26 -3.15 5.44 26.34
C PRO A 26 -3.14 6.64 27.30
N GLU A 27 -3.80 6.50 28.45
CA GLU A 27 -3.91 7.55 29.49
C GLU A 27 -2.55 8.17 29.86
N SER A 28 -1.51 7.34 29.97
CA SER A 28 -0.13 7.78 30.26
C SER A 28 0.49 8.69 29.17
N LYS A 29 -0.14 8.80 28.00
CA LYS A 29 0.25 9.63 26.85
C LYS A 29 -0.73 10.78 26.59
N TRP A 30 -1.74 11.00 27.41
CA TRP A 30 -2.71 12.09 27.20
C TRP A 30 -2.09 13.48 27.26
N SER A 31 -1.05 13.68 28.08
CA SER A 31 -0.29 14.94 28.09
C SER A 31 0.46 15.19 26.76
N ASP A 32 0.93 14.13 26.10
CA ASP A 32 1.53 14.19 24.75
C ASP A 32 0.46 14.50 23.70
N LEU A 33 -0.67 13.80 23.76
CA LEU A 33 -1.82 14.03 22.88
C LEU A 33 -2.33 15.48 22.98
N GLU A 34 -2.54 15.99 24.19
CA GLU A 34 -3.00 17.36 24.43
C GLU A 34 -2.03 18.38 23.80
N ARG A 35 -0.72 18.20 23.99
CA ARG A 35 0.29 19.08 23.41
C ARG A 35 0.27 19.06 21.88
N LYS A 36 0.21 17.87 21.28
CA LYS A 36 0.17 17.70 19.82
C LYS A 36 -1.10 18.27 19.20
N ILE A 37 -2.25 18.08 19.84
CA ILE A 37 -3.53 18.62 19.36
C ILE A 37 -3.58 20.13 19.49
N LYS A 38 -3.01 20.72 20.54
CA LYS A 38 -2.84 22.18 20.63
C LYS A 38 -1.98 22.71 19.48
N SER A 39 -0.87 22.02 19.15
CA SER A 39 -0.02 22.38 18.00
C SER A 39 -0.79 22.29 16.68
N ALA A 40 -1.49 21.18 16.44
CA ALA A 40 -2.32 21.01 15.25
C ALA A 40 -3.40 22.11 15.15
N SER A 41 -4.12 22.40 16.24
CA SER A 41 -5.20 23.39 16.24
C SER A 41 -4.77 24.76 15.71
N ALA A 42 -3.52 25.17 15.99
CA ALA A 42 -2.96 26.42 15.51
C ALA A 42 -2.75 26.43 13.99
N GLU A 43 -2.31 25.31 13.41
CA GLU A 43 -2.12 25.16 11.95
C GLU A 43 -3.47 25.14 11.20
N PHE A 44 -4.51 24.61 11.85
CA PHE A 44 -5.89 24.69 11.35
C PHE A 44 -6.55 26.06 11.56
N GLY A 45 -5.86 27.03 12.16
CA GLY A 45 -6.35 28.39 12.38
C GLY A 45 -7.28 28.56 13.59
N TYR A 46 -7.40 27.55 14.46
CA TYR A 46 -8.19 27.64 15.68
C TYR A 46 -7.37 28.26 16.82
N LYS A 47 -7.95 29.25 17.50
CA LYS A 47 -7.36 29.85 18.72
C LYS A 47 -7.69 29.06 19.98
N ASN A 48 -8.81 28.34 19.97
CA ASN A 48 -9.30 27.55 21.09
C ASN A 48 -9.20 26.05 20.76
N PRO A 49 -8.32 25.29 21.43
CA PRO A 49 -8.17 23.85 21.19
C PRO A 49 -9.46 23.04 21.44
N LEU A 50 -10.35 23.47 22.34
CA LEU A 50 -11.61 22.77 22.61
C LEU A 50 -12.60 22.91 21.45
N GLU A 51 -12.65 24.08 20.80
CA GLU A 51 -13.44 24.29 19.58
C GLU A 51 -12.89 23.44 18.44
N PHE A 52 -11.56 23.38 18.30
CA PHE A 52 -10.92 22.50 17.32
C PHE A 52 -11.27 21.03 17.56
N ILE A 53 -11.19 20.55 18.80
CA ILE A 53 -11.53 19.15 19.14
C ILE A 53 -13.01 18.86 18.84
N SER A 54 -13.91 19.78 19.20
CA SER A 54 -15.35 19.60 18.95
C SER A 54 -15.65 19.55 17.44
N TRP A 55 -15.04 20.45 16.66
CA TRP A 55 -15.14 20.40 15.19
C TRP A 55 -14.54 19.10 14.65
N PHE A 56 -13.32 18.76 15.06
CA PHE A 56 -12.57 17.60 14.56
C PHE A 56 -13.33 16.29 14.77
N MET A 57 -13.96 16.08 15.93
CA MET A 57 -14.72 14.87 16.23
C MET A 57 -16.12 14.82 15.57
N SER A 58 -16.62 15.93 15.02
CA SER A 58 -17.95 16.01 14.41
C SER A 58 -17.95 16.22 12.90
N ALA A 59 -16.83 16.67 12.35
CA ALA A 59 -16.66 16.96 10.93
C ALA A 59 -16.39 15.71 10.10
N LYS A 60 -16.82 15.76 8.83
CA LYS A 60 -16.34 14.83 7.81
C LYS A 60 -14.93 15.28 7.39
N LEU A 61 -13.92 14.47 7.70
CA LEU A 61 -12.53 14.84 7.47
C LEU A 61 -12.09 14.49 6.04
N ALA A 62 -11.65 15.49 5.29
CA ALA A 62 -10.90 15.26 4.05
C ALA A 62 -9.49 14.77 4.34
N ARG A 63 -8.83 14.13 3.36
CA ARG A 63 -7.45 13.65 3.48
C ARG A 63 -6.47 14.73 3.90
N ALA A 64 -6.61 15.95 3.38
CA ALA A 64 -5.74 17.07 3.75
C ALA A 64 -5.75 17.33 5.28
N HIS A 65 -6.88 17.13 5.95
CA HIS A 65 -6.95 17.26 7.40
C HIS A 65 -6.16 16.13 8.09
N ILE A 66 -6.33 14.88 7.63
CA ILE A 66 -5.60 13.72 8.15
C ILE A 66 -4.09 13.89 7.93
N GLU A 67 -3.68 14.41 6.78
CA GLU A 67 -2.29 14.68 6.45
C GLU A 67 -1.67 15.73 7.37
N ILE A 68 -2.34 16.86 7.60
CA ILE A 68 -1.86 17.85 8.57
C ILE A 68 -1.79 17.21 9.96
N LEU A 69 -2.83 16.50 10.40
CA LEU A 69 -2.83 15.86 11.72
C LEU A 69 -1.72 14.83 11.87
N SER A 70 -1.43 14.06 10.83
CA SER A 70 -0.35 13.08 10.84
C SER A 70 1.01 13.74 11.07
N SER A 71 1.23 14.98 10.60
CA SER A 71 2.47 15.72 10.82
C SER A 71 2.71 16.04 12.31
N HIS A 72 1.64 16.20 13.09
CA HIS A 72 1.71 16.47 14.53
C HIS A 72 1.62 15.22 15.40
N LEU A 73 0.80 14.24 14.99
CA LEU A 73 0.43 13.11 15.84
C LEU A 73 1.43 11.96 15.77
N THR A 74 2.07 11.78 14.61
CA THR A 74 3.05 10.70 14.40
C THR A 74 4.41 11.03 15.01
N VAL A 75 5.23 9.99 15.20
CA VAL A 75 6.62 10.13 15.64
C VAL A 75 7.52 9.68 14.50
N GLY A 76 8.19 10.64 13.84
CA GLY A 76 9.04 10.39 12.67
C GLY A 76 10.49 10.03 12.98
N GLU A 77 10.81 9.60 14.19
CA GLU A 77 12.21 9.30 14.55
C GLU A 77 12.70 8.05 13.82
N THR A 78 13.74 8.17 13.00
CA THR A 78 14.36 7.06 12.27
C THR A 78 15.82 7.39 11.91
N TYR A 79 16.58 6.38 11.47
CA TYR A 79 17.99 6.49 11.06
C TYR A 79 18.43 5.31 10.20
N PHE A 80 19.49 5.50 9.44
CA PHE A 80 20.04 4.48 8.57
C PHE A 80 20.54 3.28 9.39
N PHE A 81 20.15 2.08 8.96
CA PHE A 81 20.47 0.80 9.60
C PHE A 81 20.02 0.75 11.06
N ARG A 82 18.90 1.40 11.37
CA ARG A 82 18.17 1.25 12.63
C ARG A 82 17.82 -0.23 12.85
N ASN A 83 17.85 -0.67 14.11
CA ASN A 83 17.75 -2.09 14.47
C ASN A 83 18.82 -2.92 13.75
N LYS A 84 20.10 -2.56 13.96
CA LYS A 84 21.28 -3.14 13.30
C LYS A 84 21.20 -4.67 13.14
N LYS A 85 20.75 -5.38 14.18
CA LYS A 85 20.64 -6.83 14.14
C LYS A 85 19.64 -7.37 13.10
N ASN A 86 18.52 -6.68 12.87
CA ASN A 86 17.60 -7.02 11.77
C ASN A 86 18.29 -6.88 10.41
N PHE A 87 19.11 -5.84 10.21
CA PHE A 87 19.87 -5.68 8.96
C PHE A 87 21.01 -6.70 8.82
N GLU A 88 21.66 -7.10 9.91
CA GLU A 88 22.63 -8.20 9.91
C GLU A 88 21.96 -9.52 9.51
N ILE A 89 20.79 -9.84 10.09
CA ILE A 89 20.02 -11.04 9.70
C ILE A 89 19.56 -10.96 8.24
N LEU A 90 19.15 -9.76 7.79
CA LEU A 90 18.79 -9.51 6.40
C LEU A 90 19.98 -9.81 5.47
N GLU A 91 21.16 -9.28 5.78
CA GLU A 91 22.39 -9.44 4.99
C GLU A 91 22.95 -10.87 5.01
N GLU A 92 22.99 -11.50 6.18
CA GLU A 92 23.69 -12.78 6.35
C GLU A 92 22.84 -14.01 6.04
N LYS A 93 21.50 -13.88 6.10
CA LYS A 93 20.59 -15.04 5.97
C LYS A 93 19.48 -14.84 4.95
N ILE A 94 18.70 -13.78 5.09
CA ILE A 94 17.45 -13.62 4.30
C ILE A 94 17.76 -13.30 2.83
N LEU A 95 18.58 -12.26 2.58
CA LEU A 95 18.89 -11.86 1.21
C LEU A 95 19.69 -12.91 0.44
N PRO A 96 20.70 -13.60 1.01
CA PRO A 96 21.40 -14.67 0.29
C PRO A 96 20.46 -15.79 -0.15
N GLU A 97 19.53 -16.21 0.72
CA GLU A 97 18.51 -17.21 0.40
C GLU A 97 17.59 -16.73 -0.75
N LEU A 98 17.05 -15.52 -0.64
CA LEU A 98 16.14 -14.97 -1.64
C LEU A 98 16.85 -14.74 -2.98
N ILE A 99 18.04 -14.12 -2.97
CA ILE A 99 18.83 -13.87 -4.17
C ILE A 99 19.16 -15.20 -4.87
N GLY A 100 19.59 -16.22 -4.12
CA GLY A 100 19.88 -17.53 -4.71
C GLY A 100 18.64 -18.19 -5.32
N SER A 101 17.51 -18.19 -4.61
CA SER A 101 16.26 -18.81 -5.10
C SER A 101 15.58 -18.04 -6.24
N ARG A 102 15.93 -16.77 -6.44
CA ARG A 102 15.33 -15.88 -7.46
C ARG A 102 16.30 -15.51 -8.57
N GLN A 103 17.52 -16.06 -8.60
CA GLN A 103 18.56 -15.65 -9.55
C GLN A 103 18.10 -15.74 -11.01
N ASP A 104 17.39 -16.81 -11.37
CA ASP A 104 16.88 -17.00 -12.73
C ASP A 104 15.67 -16.11 -13.04
N ALA A 105 14.85 -15.81 -12.03
CA ALA A 105 13.66 -14.97 -12.19
C ALA A 105 13.99 -13.48 -12.16
N GLY A 106 15.10 -13.10 -11.52
CA GLY A 106 15.62 -11.75 -11.42
C GLY A 106 14.63 -10.75 -10.86
N TYR A 107 13.82 -11.09 -9.85
CA TYR A 107 12.89 -10.13 -9.23
C TYR A 107 12.86 -10.23 -7.71
N LEU A 108 12.61 -9.10 -7.05
CA LEU A 108 12.47 -9.02 -5.59
C LEU A 108 11.52 -7.88 -5.22
N ARG A 109 10.54 -8.16 -4.36
CA ARG A 109 9.56 -7.18 -3.87
C ARG A 109 9.68 -7.01 -2.37
N ILE A 110 9.96 -5.78 -1.94
CA ILE A 110 10.17 -5.42 -0.53
C ILE A 110 9.27 -4.25 -0.17
N TRP A 111 8.67 -4.29 1.02
CA TRP A 111 7.85 -3.22 1.54
C TRP A 111 8.35 -2.74 2.90
N SER A 112 8.73 -1.46 3.00
CA SER A 112 8.94 -0.74 4.25
C SER A 112 7.64 -0.04 4.66
N ALA A 113 6.91 -0.64 5.59
CA ALA A 113 5.61 -0.19 6.07
C ALA A 113 5.75 0.69 7.32
N GLY A 114 5.44 1.98 7.20
CA GLY A 114 5.75 3.02 8.17
C GLY A 114 7.20 3.51 8.03
N CYS A 115 7.57 3.90 6.81
CA CYS A 115 8.96 4.17 6.44
C CYS A 115 9.54 5.47 7.01
N SER A 116 8.71 6.34 7.60
CA SER A 116 9.09 7.66 8.09
C SER A 116 9.84 8.45 7.00
N GLY A 117 10.99 9.07 7.33
CA GLY A 117 11.85 9.85 6.43
C GLY A 117 12.58 9.06 5.34
N GLY A 118 12.32 7.75 5.23
CA GLY A 118 12.87 6.88 4.20
C GLY A 118 14.25 6.30 4.50
N GLU A 119 14.85 6.58 5.67
CA GLU A 119 16.14 6.01 6.07
C GLU A 119 16.15 4.47 6.04
N GLU A 120 15.07 3.81 6.46
CA GLU A 120 14.94 2.35 6.39
C GLU A 120 14.90 1.84 4.94
N ALA A 121 14.03 2.42 4.11
CA ALA A 121 13.87 2.02 2.72
C ALA A 121 15.16 2.21 1.91
N HIS A 122 15.88 3.31 2.16
CA HIS A 122 17.18 3.55 1.54
C HIS A 122 18.28 2.65 2.11
N SER A 123 18.25 2.28 3.40
CA SER A 123 19.14 1.26 3.95
C SER A 123 18.97 -0.09 3.24
N ILE A 124 17.73 -0.48 2.94
CA ILE A 124 17.42 -1.68 2.15
C ILE A 124 18.03 -1.54 0.74
N ALA A 125 17.81 -0.41 0.06
CA ALA A 125 18.37 -0.17 -1.27
C ALA A 125 19.90 -0.24 -1.30
N ILE A 126 20.57 0.35 -0.31
CA ILE A 126 22.03 0.31 -0.14
C ILE A 126 22.50 -1.14 0.02
N LEU A 127 21.82 -1.92 0.86
CA LEU A 127 22.20 -3.31 1.12
C LEU A 127 22.01 -4.19 -0.13
N LEU A 128 20.91 -4.05 -0.86
CA LEU A 128 20.72 -4.76 -2.13
C LEU A 128 21.82 -4.39 -3.14
N LYS A 129 22.15 -3.10 -3.26
CA LYS A 129 23.22 -2.64 -4.17
C LYS A 129 24.58 -3.22 -3.81
N LYS A 130 24.85 -3.39 -2.51
CA LYS A 130 26.06 -4.04 -2.01
C LYS A 130 26.10 -5.54 -2.33
N MET A 131 24.95 -6.21 -2.23
CA MET A 131 24.87 -7.69 -2.29
C MET A 131 24.62 -8.26 -3.68
N ILE A 132 24.04 -7.49 -4.60
CA ILE A 132 23.69 -7.94 -5.96
C ILE A 132 24.62 -7.20 -6.95
N PRO A 133 25.70 -7.82 -7.45
CA PRO A 133 26.61 -7.19 -8.39
C PRO A 133 25.90 -6.70 -9.66
N ASP A 134 25.03 -7.55 -10.22
CA ASP A 134 24.29 -7.32 -11.46
C ASP A 134 22.89 -6.76 -11.18
N ILE A 135 22.75 -5.90 -10.17
CA ILE A 135 21.45 -5.38 -9.71
C ILE A 135 20.60 -4.73 -10.81
N ASN A 136 21.21 -4.27 -11.90
CA ASN A 136 20.50 -3.67 -13.02
C ASN A 136 19.71 -4.71 -13.83
N ASP A 137 20.08 -5.99 -13.76
CA ASP A 137 19.37 -7.11 -14.38
C ASP A 137 18.23 -7.61 -13.48
N TRP A 138 18.14 -7.11 -12.24
CA TRP A 138 17.08 -7.45 -11.30
C TRP A 138 15.93 -6.44 -11.36
N LYS A 139 14.70 -6.96 -11.40
CA LYS A 139 13.46 -6.24 -11.16
C LYS A 139 13.22 -6.10 -9.66
N ILE A 140 13.83 -5.08 -9.08
CA ILE A 140 13.65 -4.73 -7.65
C ILE A 140 12.52 -3.72 -7.49
N THR A 141 11.61 -4.02 -6.58
CA THR A 141 10.60 -3.09 -6.09
C THR A 141 10.82 -2.88 -4.59
N ILE A 142 11.16 -1.65 -4.18
CA ILE A 142 11.12 -1.24 -2.76
C ILE A 142 9.97 -0.25 -2.61
N LEU A 143 8.84 -0.73 -2.10
CA LEU A 143 7.72 0.12 -1.70
C LEU A 143 8.00 0.67 -0.30
N ALA A 144 7.89 1.97 -0.10
CA ALA A 144 8.04 2.63 1.18
C ALA A 144 6.76 3.43 1.46
N THR A 145 6.00 3.05 2.48
CA THR A 145 4.72 3.71 2.79
C THR A 145 4.70 4.36 4.15
N ASP A 146 4.04 5.50 4.26
CA ASP A 146 3.79 6.16 5.55
C ASP A 146 2.45 6.91 5.51
N ILE A 147 1.88 7.17 6.70
CA ILE A 147 0.69 8.02 6.84
C ILE A 147 1.07 9.50 6.83
N ASN A 148 2.33 9.83 7.14
CA ASN A 148 2.81 11.21 7.24
C ASN A 148 3.48 11.69 5.94
N PRO A 149 2.81 12.54 5.14
CA PRO A 149 3.36 13.02 3.87
C PRO A 149 4.61 13.90 4.02
N HIS A 150 4.79 14.60 5.15
CA HIS A 150 6.00 15.40 5.37
C HIS A 150 7.24 14.52 5.53
N LEU A 151 7.09 13.34 6.13
CA LEU A 151 8.18 12.37 6.24
C LEU A 151 8.45 11.71 4.88
N LEU A 152 7.40 11.37 4.12
CA LEU A 152 7.55 10.89 2.75
C LEU A 152 8.31 11.90 1.86
N LYS A 153 8.05 13.20 2.02
CA LYS A 153 8.80 14.27 1.34
C LYS A 153 10.30 14.10 1.51
N LYS A 154 10.74 13.94 2.76
CA LYS A 154 12.15 13.78 3.11
C LYS A 154 12.75 12.54 2.43
N GLY A 155 12.02 11.43 2.41
CA GLY A 155 12.43 10.20 1.72
C GLY A 155 12.60 10.38 0.20
N VAL A 156 11.63 11.07 -0.42
CA VAL A 156 11.63 11.41 -1.85
C VAL A 156 12.71 12.42 -2.20
N GLU A 157 13.02 13.37 -1.32
CA GLU A 157 14.13 14.31 -1.51
C GLU A 157 15.48 13.61 -1.35
N GLY A 158 15.56 12.65 -0.42
CA GLY A 158 16.75 11.87 -0.14
C GLY A 158 17.89 12.73 0.40
N ILE A 159 17.54 13.76 1.19
CA ILE A 159 18.46 14.69 1.85
C ILE A 159 18.35 14.48 3.36
N TYR A 160 19.48 14.23 4.00
CA TYR A 160 19.56 13.79 5.39
C TYR A 160 20.59 14.62 6.17
N THR A 161 20.35 14.78 7.46
CA THR A 161 21.27 15.45 8.38
C THR A 161 22.23 14.44 9.03
N ASP A 162 23.28 14.91 9.71
CA ASP A 162 24.18 14.05 10.49
C ASP A 162 23.46 13.15 11.49
N TRP A 163 22.35 13.63 12.07
CA TRP A 163 21.54 12.86 13.02
C TRP A 163 20.97 11.57 12.42
N SER A 164 20.74 11.54 11.10
CA SER A 164 20.24 10.36 10.39
C SER A 164 21.27 9.22 10.34
N PHE A 165 22.54 9.51 10.66
CA PHE A 165 23.68 8.58 10.59
C PHE A 165 24.25 8.19 11.97
N ARG A 166 23.62 8.61 13.07
CA ARG A 166 24.14 8.50 14.45
C ARG A 166 24.51 7.09 14.94
N SER A 167 24.06 6.05 14.25
CA SER A 167 24.40 4.66 14.55
C SER A 167 24.62 3.86 13.26
N THR A 168 25.09 4.54 12.23
CA THR A 168 25.23 4.00 10.89
C THR A 168 26.70 3.69 10.60
N PRO A 169 27.02 2.54 9.96
CA PRO A 169 28.40 2.26 9.55
C PRO A 169 28.96 3.36 8.62
N SER A 170 30.22 3.75 8.82
CA SER A 170 30.83 4.88 8.08
C SER A 170 30.81 4.69 6.56
N TRP A 171 31.02 3.45 6.10
CA TRP A 171 31.00 3.07 4.68
C TRP A 171 29.70 3.43 3.97
N VAL A 172 28.57 3.47 4.71
CA VAL A 172 27.26 3.84 4.15
C VAL A 172 27.28 5.30 3.71
N LYS A 173 27.68 6.18 4.63
CA LYS A 173 27.71 7.63 4.40
C LYS A 173 28.78 8.01 3.37
N GLU A 174 29.95 7.39 3.46
CA GLU A 174 31.09 7.65 2.57
C GLU A 174 30.85 7.13 1.15
N GLY A 175 30.22 5.96 0.99
CA GLY A 175 30.04 5.32 -0.31
C GLY A 175 28.79 5.78 -1.09
N TYR A 176 27.74 6.21 -0.39
CA TYR A 176 26.41 6.35 -1.01
C TYR A 176 25.76 7.73 -0.85
N PHE A 177 26.46 8.68 -0.22
CA PHE A 177 25.97 10.05 -0.04
C PHE A 177 26.98 11.09 -0.51
N LYS A 178 26.45 12.22 -0.99
CA LYS A 178 27.23 13.41 -1.34
C LYS A 178 26.84 14.55 -0.41
N LYS A 179 27.83 15.23 0.16
CA LYS A 179 27.59 16.43 0.98
C LYS A 179 27.05 17.56 0.08
N THR A 180 25.99 18.23 0.52
CA THR A 180 25.40 19.39 -0.16
C THR A 180 26.11 20.67 0.28
N GLU A 181 25.89 21.77 -0.44
CA GLU A 181 26.43 23.10 -0.09
C GLU A 181 25.97 23.56 1.31
N GLU A 182 24.72 23.25 1.68
CA GLU A 182 24.13 23.52 2.99
C GLU A 182 24.63 22.61 4.13
N GLY A 183 25.58 21.70 3.85
CA GLY A 183 26.15 20.79 4.86
C GLY A 183 25.37 19.49 5.11
N ASN A 184 24.20 19.30 4.48
CA ASN A 184 23.41 18.07 4.52
C ASN A 184 24.00 16.97 3.60
N TYR A 185 23.39 15.79 3.59
CA TYR A 185 23.84 14.61 2.84
C TYR A 185 22.76 14.12 1.89
N ARG A 186 23.06 14.09 0.60
CA ARG A 186 22.14 13.61 -0.44
C ARG A 186 22.51 12.21 -0.90
N ILE A 187 21.55 11.28 -0.86
CA ILE A 187 21.76 9.92 -1.38
C ILE A 187 21.98 9.95 -2.90
N ILE A 188 22.83 9.05 -3.41
CA ILE A 188 23.10 8.96 -4.86
C ILE A 188 21.83 8.65 -5.67
N PRO A 189 21.70 9.19 -6.91
CA PRO A 189 20.48 9.06 -7.70
C PRO A 189 20.02 7.63 -7.98
N VAL A 190 20.96 6.69 -8.16
CA VAL A 190 20.65 5.28 -8.46
C VAL A 190 19.83 4.67 -7.32
N LEU A 191 20.30 4.80 -6.07
CA LEU A 191 19.59 4.27 -4.91
C LEU A 191 18.31 5.02 -4.62
N LYS A 192 18.33 6.34 -4.80
CA LYS A 192 17.14 7.18 -4.67
C LYS A 192 15.98 6.67 -5.53
N ASN A 193 16.29 6.28 -6.77
CA ASN A 193 15.29 5.84 -7.75
C ASN A 193 14.90 4.36 -7.60
N MET A 194 15.55 3.60 -6.70
CA MET A 194 15.15 2.22 -6.38
C MET A 194 13.94 2.17 -5.42
N VAL A 195 13.66 3.27 -4.72
CA VAL A 195 12.60 3.33 -3.69
C VAL A 195 11.40 4.10 -4.20
N MET A 196 10.22 3.50 -4.07
CA MET A 196 8.92 4.08 -4.39
C MET A 196 8.20 4.50 -3.10
N PHE A 197 8.06 5.80 -2.88
CA PHE A 197 7.38 6.35 -1.71
C PHE A 197 5.90 6.61 -2.00
N GLU A 198 5.02 6.04 -1.20
CA GLU A 198 3.56 6.18 -1.36
C GLU A 198 2.87 6.44 -0.02
N TYR A 199 1.76 7.16 -0.05
CA TYR A 199 0.92 7.28 1.15
C TYR A 199 0.14 5.99 1.36
N LEU A 200 0.16 5.47 2.59
CA LEU A 200 -0.74 4.38 3.00
C LEU A 200 -1.03 4.49 4.50
N ASN A 201 -2.32 4.40 4.85
CA ASN A 201 -2.76 4.22 6.22
C ASN A 201 -2.91 2.73 6.52
N LEU A 202 -2.04 2.16 7.37
CA LEU A 202 -2.13 0.75 7.73
C LEU A 202 -3.42 0.42 8.51
N ALA A 203 -4.15 1.41 9.04
CA ALA A 203 -5.40 1.14 9.73
C ALA A 203 -6.56 0.75 8.78
N GLU A 204 -6.42 1.09 7.49
CA GLU A 204 -7.43 0.86 6.46
C GLU A 204 -7.33 -0.55 5.86
N ASP A 205 -8.47 -1.10 5.43
CA ASP A 205 -8.57 -2.44 4.83
C ASP A 205 -8.47 -2.36 3.30
N VAL A 206 -7.35 -1.81 2.81
CA VAL A 206 -7.11 -1.54 1.38
C VAL A 206 -5.92 -2.33 0.81
N TYR A 207 -5.36 -3.27 1.59
CA TYR A 207 -4.22 -4.08 1.20
C TYR A 207 -4.33 -5.54 1.69
N PRO A 208 -3.80 -6.53 0.94
CA PRO A 208 -3.03 -6.40 -0.30
C PRO A 208 -3.86 -5.95 -1.49
N SER A 209 -3.32 -5.05 -2.32
CA SER A 209 -3.90 -4.68 -3.60
C SER A 209 -2.81 -4.44 -4.64
N LEU A 210 -3.13 -4.79 -5.89
CA LEU A 210 -2.34 -4.44 -7.07
C LEU A 210 -2.30 -2.93 -7.30
N LEU A 211 -3.37 -2.21 -6.91
CA LEU A 211 -3.51 -0.78 -7.15
C LEU A 211 -2.53 0.05 -6.33
N ASN A 212 -2.30 -0.33 -5.07
CA ASN A 212 -1.33 0.30 -4.19
C ASN A 212 -0.01 -0.50 -4.10
N ASN A 213 0.17 -1.52 -4.95
CA ASN A 213 1.39 -2.32 -5.08
C ASN A 213 1.81 -3.03 -3.78
N THR A 214 0.87 -3.39 -2.90
CA THR A 214 1.13 -4.03 -1.59
C THR A 214 1.01 -5.56 -1.62
N ASN A 215 0.80 -6.16 -2.79
CA ASN A 215 0.69 -7.60 -2.99
C ASN A 215 2.06 -8.27 -3.27
N GLY A 216 2.13 -9.58 -3.05
CA GLY A 216 3.24 -10.44 -3.50
C GLY A 216 4.62 -10.02 -3.00
N MET A 217 4.75 -9.63 -1.74
CA MET A 217 6.01 -9.20 -1.14
C MET A 217 6.88 -10.39 -0.75
N ASP A 218 8.17 -10.36 -1.08
CA ASP A 218 9.15 -11.32 -0.56
C ASP A 218 9.55 -10.93 0.88
N ILE A 219 9.62 -9.63 1.17
CA ILE A 219 9.95 -9.10 2.50
C ILE A 219 9.03 -7.92 2.86
N ILE A 220 8.52 -7.90 4.08
CA ILE A 220 7.88 -6.72 4.70
C ILE A 220 8.67 -6.32 5.95
N PHE A 221 9.03 -5.04 6.02
CA PHE A 221 9.55 -4.36 7.19
C PHE A 221 8.44 -3.54 7.84
N CYS A 222 8.28 -3.63 9.15
CA CYS A 222 7.38 -2.79 9.94
C CYS A 222 7.99 -2.55 11.32
N HIS A 223 9.06 -1.75 11.37
CA HIS A 223 9.78 -1.46 12.61
C HIS A 223 9.17 -0.27 13.36
N ASN A 224 8.83 -0.48 14.62
CA ASN A 224 8.38 0.55 15.57
C ASN A 224 7.09 1.28 15.14
N VAL A 225 6.17 0.57 14.50
CA VAL A 225 4.88 1.13 14.05
C VAL A 225 3.73 0.52 14.82
N LEU A 226 3.69 -0.81 14.95
CA LEU A 226 2.57 -1.53 15.54
C LEU A 226 2.38 -1.19 17.03
N MET A 227 3.44 -0.79 17.71
CA MET A 227 3.39 -0.28 19.10
C MET A 227 2.49 0.95 19.29
N TYR A 228 2.11 1.66 18.22
CA TYR A 228 1.18 2.78 18.27
C TYR A 228 -0.28 2.37 18.06
N PHE A 229 -0.55 1.12 17.70
CA PHE A 229 -1.90 0.63 17.43
C PHE A 229 -2.50 -0.06 18.64
N SER A 230 -3.84 -0.09 18.71
CA SER A 230 -4.51 -0.98 19.65
C SER A 230 -4.15 -2.45 19.33
N PRO A 231 -4.12 -3.37 20.31
CA PRO A 231 -3.79 -4.77 20.05
C PRO A 231 -4.62 -5.42 18.93
N LYS A 232 -5.93 -5.11 18.89
CA LYS A 232 -6.86 -5.59 17.86
C LYS A 232 -6.50 -5.08 16.47
N LEU A 233 -6.09 -3.82 16.36
CA LEU A 233 -5.69 -3.24 15.09
C LEU A 233 -4.33 -3.78 14.64
N ALA A 234 -3.35 -3.90 15.54
CA ALA A 234 -2.06 -4.51 15.24
C ALA A 234 -2.24 -5.94 14.68
N ASP A 235 -3.12 -6.75 15.27
CA ASP A 235 -3.45 -8.09 14.76
C ASP A 235 -4.07 -8.04 13.35
N ARG A 236 -4.94 -7.06 13.06
CA ARG A 236 -5.50 -6.87 11.71
C ARG A 236 -4.40 -6.51 10.71
N VAL A 237 -3.53 -5.57 11.05
CA VAL A 237 -2.41 -5.13 10.21
C VAL A 237 -1.50 -6.31 9.87
N VAL A 238 -1.19 -7.16 10.86
CA VAL A 238 -0.36 -8.35 10.66
C VAL A 238 -1.04 -9.39 9.78
N ASN A 239 -2.38 -9.50 9.85
CA ASN A 239 -3.12 -10.32 8.90
C ASN A 239 -3.02 -9.76 7.48
N GLY A 240 -3.11 -8.44 7.31
CA GLY A 240 -2.84 -7.78 6.04
C GLY A 240 -1.43 -8.11 5.51
N PHE A 241 -0.40 -7.99 6.35
CA PHE A 241 0.98 -8.37 5.98
C PHE A 241 1.12 -9.85 5.60
N TYR A 242 0.47 -10.75 6.34
CA TYR A 242 0.46 -12.18 6.00
C TYR A 242 -0.13 -12.43 4.60
N ASN A 243 -1.21 -11.72 4.26
CA ASN A 243 -1.86 -11.82 2.96
C ASN A 243 -1.04 -11.13 1.84
N SER A 244 -0.28 -10.09 2.18
CA SER A 244 0.66 -9.40 1.28
C SER A 244 1.93 -10.19 0.98
N LEU A 245 2.36 -11.07 1.87
CA LEU A 245 3.59 -11.87 1.70
C LEU A 245 3.36 -13.08 0.78
N VAL A 246 4.33 -13.37 -0.08
CA VAL A 246 4.43 -14.66 -0.77
C VAL A 246 4.70 -15.78 0.23
N ASP A 247 4.42 -17.02 -0.17
CA ASP A 247 4.79 -18.18 0.62
C ASP A 247 6.28 -18.19 0.94
N LYS A 248 6.60 -18.51 2.20
CA LYS A 248 7.95 -18.47 2.75
C LYS A 248 8.60 -17.07 2.78
N GLY A 249 7.85 -16.00 2.48
CA GLY A 249 8.30 -14.62 2.61
C GLY A 249 8.55 -14.21 4.08
N TRP A 250 9.21 -13.07 4.25
CA TRP A 250 9.73 -12.63 5.56
C TRP A 250 9.05 -11.37 6.07
N LEU A 251 8.71 -11.37 7.35
CA LEU A 251 8.22 -10.22 8.09
C LEU A 251 9.25 -9.84 9.17
N LEU A 252 9.75 -8.61 9.10
CA LEU A 252 10.67 -8.04 10.08
C LEU A 252 9.95 -6.94 10.85
N VAL A 253 9.86 -7.09 12.16
CA VAL A 253 9.18 -6.15 13.07
C VAL A 253 10.13 -5.68 14.16
N GLY A 254 9.80 -4.54 14.78
CA GLY A 254 10.65 -3.98 15.83
C GLY A 254 10.61 -4.84 17.10
N PRO A 255 11.63 -4.75 17.97
CA PRO A 255 11.69 -5.49 19.23
C PRO A 255 10.48 -5.24 20.15
N THR A 256 9.86 -4.06 20.04
CA THR A 256 8.70 -3.64 20.84
C THR A 256 7.36 -3.99 20.19
N ASP A 257 7.35 -4.44 18.94
CA ASP A 257 6.15 -4.73 18.16
C ASP A 257 5.70 -6.19 18.35
N PHE A 258 5.68 -6.69 19.59
CA PHE A 258 5.33 -8.09 19.86
C PHE A 258 3.88 -8.40 19.46
N ILE A 259 3.71 -9.34 18.52
CA ILE A 259 2.39 -9.71 18.00
C ILE A 259 2.05 -11.14 18.46
N LYS A 260 1.09 -11.27 19.38
CA LYS A 260 0.60 -12.58 19.84
C LYS A 260 -0.01 -13.41 18.70
N SER A 261 -0.72 -12.78 17.76
CA SER A 261 -1.38 -13.47 16.64
C SER A 261 -0.40 -14.03 15.59
N ALA A 262 0.81 -13.47 15.48
CA ALA A 262 1.83 -13.90 14.53
C ALA A 262 2.28 -15.35 14.78
N ALA A 263 2.21 -15.83 16.02
CA ALA A 263 2.68 -17.15 16.44
C ALA A 263 2.01 -18.33 15.71
N SER A 264 0.79 -18.14 15.20
CA SER A 264 0.07 -19.21 14.46
C SER A 264 0.31 -19.21 12.96
N LYS A 265 0.76 -18.08 12.40
CA LYS A 265 0.87 -17.86 10.94
C LYS A 265 2.31 -17.81 10.45
N PHE A 266 3.23 -17.48 11.36
CA PHE A 266 4.64 -17.32 11.06
C PHE A 266 5.49 -18.24 11.92
N ALA A 267 6.55 -18.78 11.33
CA ALA A 267 7.64 -19.39 12.07
C ALA A 267 8.60 -18.28 12.54
N PRO A 268 8.83 -18.12 13.85
CA PRO A 268 9.84 -17.21 14.34
C PRO A 268 11.24 -17.78 14.07
N LEU A 269 12.17 -16.93 13.66
CA LEU A 269 13.60 -17.16 13.65
C LEU A 269 14.23 -16.18 14.63
N SER A 270 14.72 -16.70 15.75
CA SER A 270 15.36 -15.92 16.81
C SER A 270 16.89 -16.00 16.69
N ILE A 271 17.57 -14.85 16.60
CA ILE A 271 19.02 -14.73 16.55
C ILE A 271 19.43 -13.55 17.45
N ASP A 272 20.25 -13.82 18.47
CA ASP A 272 20.71 -12.85 19.48
C ASP A 272 19.60 -11.90 19.94
N GLU A 273 18.53 -12.47 20.50
CA GLU A 273 17.35 -11.75 21.04
C GLU A 273 16.49 -11.00 19.99
N THR A 274 16.90 -10.96 18.73
CA THR A 274 16.11 -10.42 17.61
C THR A 274 15.28 -11.51 16.97
N VAL A 275 13.99 -11.25 16.75
CA VAL A 275 13.06 -12.20 16.14
C VAL A 275 12.58 -11.65 14.79
N VAL A 276 12.80 -12.43 13.74
CA VAL A 276 12.19 -12.22 12.43
C VAL A 276 11.22 -13.37 12.14
N TYR A 277 10.24 -13.14 11.28
CA TYR A 277 9.13 -14.06 11.09
C TYR A 277 9.09 -14.55 9.66
N ARG A 278 9.02 -15.87 9.45
CA ARG A 278 8.87 -16.46 8.12
C ARG A 278 7.44 -16.95 7.93
N LYS A 279 6.78 -16.56 6.83
CA LYS A 279 5.44 -17.04 6.50
C LYS A 279 5.47 -18.56 6.33
N LEU A 280 4.64 -19.27 7.08
CA LEU A 280 4.51 -20.72 6.93
C LEU A 280 3.74 -21.04 5.64
N SER A 281 4.38 -21.76 4.71
CA SER A 281 3.69 -22.31 3.54
C SER A 281 2.67 -23.36 3.99
N LYS A 282 1.41 -23.27 3.56
CA LYS A 282 0.50 -24.41 3.65
C LYS A 282 0.98 -25.46 2.65
N LYS A 283 1.28 -26.69 3.09
CA LYS A 283 1.58 -27.80 2.17
C LYS A 283 0.42 -27.95 1.16
N VAL A 284 0.66 -27.60 -0.09
CA VAL A 284 -0.20 -27.96 -1.23
C VAL A 284 0.73 -28.57 -2.27
N GLY A 285 0.53 -29.85 -2.57
CA GLY A 285 1.25 -30.50 -3.68
C GLY A 285 0.72 -29.99 -5.00
N ILE A 286 1.60 -29.54 -5.89
CA ILE A 286 1.63 -29.65 -7.36
C ILE A 286 2.96 -29.01 -7.84
N SER A 287 3.52 -29.57 -8.93
CA SER A 287 4.93 -29.73 -9.36
C SER A 287 5.79 -28.50 -9.69
N ASP A 288 7.10 -28.66 -9.40
CA ASP A 288 8.26 -27.77 -9.62
C ASP A 288 8.81 -27.73 -11.07
N ASP A 289 8.05 -27.35 -12.08
CA ASP A 289 8.62 -27.23 -13.44
C ASP A 289 8.12 -25.98 -14.18
N PHE A 290 8.84 -24.86 -14.10
CA PHE A 290 8.77 -23.82 -15.15
C PHE A 290 9.97 -22.86 -15.16
N GLN A 291 10.56 -22.65 -16.35
CA GLN A 291 11.63 -21.68 -16.62
C GLN A 291 11.13 -20.50 -17.48
N PRO A 292 11.37 -19.24 -17.11
CA PRO A 292 10.87 -18.08 -17.86
C PRO A 292 11.92 -17.54 -18.85
N GLU A 293 11.72 -17.75 -20.16
CA GLU A 293 12.55 -17.10 -21.19
C GLU A 293 12.00 -15.75 -21.67
N LYS A 294 12.90 -14.75 -21.63
CA LYS A 294 13.03 -13.54 -22.47
C LYS A 294 12.01 -12.41 -22.26
N PHE A 295 12.43 -11.42 -21.46
CA PHE A 295 11.81 -10.09 -21.40
C PHE A 295 12.81 -8.96 -21.70
N ALA A 296 12.32 -7.94 -22.40
CA ALA A 296 13.07 -6.80 -22.93
C ALA A 296 13.48 -5.77 -21.84
N PRO A 297 14.51 -4.95 -22.08
CA PRO A 297 15.16 -4.13 -21.04
C PRO A 297 14.30 -2.97 -20.52
N TYR A 298 14.51 -2.63 -19.23
CA TYR A 298 13.85 -1.57 -18.48
C TYR A 298 14.44 -0.18 -18.76
N ILE A 299 13.56 0.86 -18.75
CA ILE A 299 13.91 2.29 -18.86
C ILE A 299 13.55 2.96 -17.52
N PRO A 300 14.42 3.80 -16.92
CA PRO A 300 14.23 4.34 -15.57
C PRO A 300 12.96 5.19 -15.40
N PHE A 301 12.22 4.95 -14.31
CA PHE A 301 11.10 5.78 -13.85
C PHE A 301 11.58 7.15 -13.34
N VAL A 302 10.85 8.21 -13.71
CA VAL A 302 11.11 9.60 -13.28
C VAL A 302 10.25 9.92 -12.06
N LYS A 303 10.90 10.48 -11.03
CA LYS A 303 10.40 10.99 -9.73
C LYS A 303 8.89 11.31 -9.70
N ARG A 304 8.18 10.81 -8.67
CA ARG A 304 6.87 11.35 -8.30
C ARG A 304 6.63 11.35 -6.78
N TRP A 305 6.69 12.56 -6.23
CA TRP A 305 5.81 13.15 -5.21
C TRP A 305 6.39 14.55 -4.94
N ILE A 306 5.62 15.61 -5.17
CA ILE A 306 5.98 16.99 -4.78
C ILE A 306 4.77 17.51 -4.01
N GLY A 307 4.93 17.63 -2.69
CA GLY A 307 3.90 18.09 -1.77
C GLY A 307 3.22 19.38 -2.20
N THR A 308 1.96 19.54 -1.82
CA THR A 308 1.15 20.71 -2.17
C THR A 308 1.40 21.84 -1.17
N ASP A 309 2.13 22.89 -1.58
CA ASP A 309 2.27 24.15 -0.81
C ASP A 309 1.08 25.12 -1.08
N ARG A 310 -0.17 24.64 -1.04
CA ARG A 310 -1.35 25.52 -1.22
C ARG A 310 -2.04 25.82 0.11
N PRO A 311 -2.25 27.11 0.47
CA PRO A 311 -3.14 27.45 1.57
C PRO A 311 -4.60 27.13 1.21
N LEU A 312 -5.27 26.42 2.12
CA LEU A 312 -6.70 26.08 2.02
C LEU A 312 -7.55 27.35 2.06
N LYS A 313 -8.50 27.48 1.12
CA LYS A 313 -9.61 28.42 1.24
C LYS A 313 -10.70 27.80 2.12
N SER A 314 -11.31 28.60 2.98
CA SER A 314 -12.41 28.17 3.86
C SER A 314 -13.59 27.63 3.05
N VAL A 315 -14.01 26.42 3.37
CA VAL A 315 -15.21 25.78 2.81
C VAL A 315 -16.32 25.89 3.85
N LYS A 316 -17.49 26.41 3.45
CA LYS A 316 -18.68 26.53 4.29
C LYS A 316 -19.48 25.21 4.29
N ASP A 317 -20.11 24.94 5.43
CA ASP A 317 -20.88 23.74 5.73
C ASP A 317 -22.05 23.51 4.76
N GLY A 318 -22.17 22.27 4.28
CA GLY A 318 -23.29 21.78 3.47
C GLY A 318 -24.16 20.78 4.26
N GLU A 319 -25.46 20.89 4.07
CA GLU A 319 -26.55 20.24 4.82
C GLU A 319 -26.64 18.71 4.62
N ARG A 320 -27.19 18.01 5.62
CA ARG A 320 -27.36 16.54 5.68
C ARG A 320 -28.78 16.14 5.23
N GLU A 321 -28.91 15.23 4.27
CA GLU A 321 -30.16 14.51 3.99
C GLU A 321 -30.08 13.04 4.45
N LYS A 322 -31.20 12.54 5.01
CA LYS A 322 -31.41 11.15 5.46
C LYS A 322 -32.09 10.35 4.34
N ILE A 323 -31.56 9.18 4.02
CA ILE A 323 -32.22 8.21 3.12
C ILE A 323 -32.63 6.97 3.91
N GLU A 324 -33.93 6.66 3.89
CA GLU A 324 -34.52 5.41 4.40
C GLU A 324 -34.44 4.31 3.34
N ILE A 325 -33.94 3.13 3.73
CA ILE A 325 -33.89 1.94 2.87
C ILE A 325 -35.06 1.00 3.23
N LYS A 326 -35.95 0.77 2.28
CA LYS A 326 -36.99 -0.27 2.36
C LYS A 326 -36.42 -1.61 1.88
N ASN A 327 -36.49 -2.61 2.74
CA ASN A 327 -36.14 -4.00 2.46
C ASN A 327 -37.35 -4.73 1.86
N ASP A 328 -37.19 -5.28 0.65
CA ASP A 328 -38.03 -6.39 0.17
C ASP A 328 -37.30 -7.17 -0.93
N ILE A 329 -36.69 -8.31 -0.59
CA ILE A 329 -36.30 -9.33 -1.59
C ILE A 329 -36.64 -10.73 -1.06
N LYS A 330 -37.50 -11.41 -1.82
CA LYS A 330 -37.90 -12.81 -1.67
C LYS A 330 -36.73 -13.75 -1.94
N LYS A 331 -36.61 -14.80 -1.11
CA LYS A 331 -35.65 -15.90 -1.22
C LYS A 331 -36.13 -16.98 -2.19
N GLU A 332 -35.37 -17.25 -3.25
CA GLU A 332 -35.34 -18.58 -3.90
C GLU A 332 -33.89 -18.87 -4.38
N GLY A 333 -33.33 -20.05 -4.03
CA GLY A 333 -32.02 -20.55 -4.50
C GLY A 333 -31.08 -21.08 -3.41
N GLY A 334 -31.41 -22.20 -2.74
CA GLY A 334 -30.87 -22.57 -1.43
C GLY A 334 -29.50 -23.26 -1.28
N GLU A 335 -28.79 -23.70 -2.34
CA GLU A 335 -27.48 -24.37 -2.19
C GLU A 335 -26.35 -23.71 -2.99
N SER A 336 -26.58 -23.32 -4.24
CA SER A 336 -25.58 -22.62 -5.08
C SER A 336 -25.26 -21.22 -4.53
N MET A 337 -26.29 -20.52 -4.03
CA MET A 337 -26.15 -19.16 -3.50
C MET A 337 -25.43 -19.11 -2.15
N ASP A 338 -25.57 -20.16 -1.33
CA ASP A 338 -24.91 -20.25 -0.02
C ASP A 338 -23.40 -20.51 -0.18
N LEU A 339 -23.05 -21.37 -1.14
CA LEU A 339 -21.66 -21.67 -1.49
C LEU A 339 -20.94 -20.49 -2.16
N ARG A 340 -21.64 -19.70 -3.00
CA ARG A 340 -21.11 -18.47 -3.61
C ARG A 340 -20.80 -17.41 -2.53
N LYS A 341 -21.74 -17.19 -1.61
CA LYS A 341 -21.55 -16.27 -0.47
C LYS A 341 -20.37 -16.68 0.39
N ASP A 342 -20.17 -17.98 0.60
CA ASP A 342 -19.01 -18.49 1.31
C ASP A 342 -17.69 -18.18 0.61
N VAL A 343 -17.61 -18.37 -0.71
CA VAL A 343 -16.39 -18.09 -1.48
C VAL A 343 -16.07 -16.59 -1.44
N ILE A 344 -17.07 -15.72 -1.60
CA ILE A 344 -16.92 -14.26 -1.46
C ILE A 344 -16.40 -13.91 -0.07
N LYS A 345 -17.02 -14.45 0.99
CA LYS A 345 -16.60 -14.21 2.37
C LYS A 345 -15.17 -14.68 2.65
N ILE A 346 -14.76 -15.82 2.10
CA ILE A 346 -13.38 -16.32 2.22
C ILE A 346 -12.41 -15.39 1.49
N PHE A 347 -12.82 -14.88 0.32
CA PHE A 347 -12.03 -13.96 -0.49
C PHE A 347 -11.85 -12.60 0.20
N GLU A 348 -12.92 -12.03 0.75
CA GLU A 348 -12.91 -10.79 1.56
C GLU A 348 -12.06 -10.93 2.82
N GLN A 349 -11.94 -12.14 3.39
CA GLN A 349 -11.03 -12.42 4.50
C GLN A 349 -9.55 -12.52 4.09
N GLY A 350 -9.24 -12.28 2.81
CA GLY A 350 -7.90 -12.43 2.22
C GLY A 350 -7.40 -13.88 2.18
N ARG A 351 -8.28 -14.86 2.39
CA ARG A 351 -7.94 -16.30 2.38
C ARG A 351 -7.99 -16.86 0.96
N TYR A 352 -7.22 -16.25 0.06
CA TYR A 352 -7.28 -16.51 -1.37
C TYR A 352 -7.08 -17.98 -1.73
N ASP A 353 -6.18 -18.70 -1.06
CA ASP A 353 -5.96 -20.14 -1.28
C ASP A 353 -7.19 -21.00 -0.95
N ASP A 354 -7.90 -20.63 0.11
CA ASP A 354 -9.08 -21.37 0.53
C ASP A 354 -10.23 -21.09 -0.45
N ALA A 355 -10.31 -19.86 -0.98
CA ALA A 355 -11.26 -19.49 -2.03
C ALA A 355 -10.97 -20.25 -3.33
N VAL A 356 -9.72 -20.22 -3.82
CA VAL A 356 -9.30 -20.92 -5.04
C VAL A 356 -9.58 -22.42 -4.94
N ARG A 357 -9.21 -23.09 -3.84
CA ARG A 357 -9.49 -24.52 -3.65
C ARG A 357 -10.98 -24.84 -3.64
N LYS A 358 -11.78 -23.99 -2.99
CA LYS A 358 -13.23 -24.17 -2.94
C LYS A 358 -13.86 -23.99 -4.32
N ILE A 359 -13.31 -23.10 -5.14
CA ILE A 359 -13.76 -22.88 -6.53
C ILE A 359 -13.34 -24.03 -7.46
N SER A 360 -12.09 -24.50 -7.41
CA SER A 360 -11.58 -25.55 -8.32
C SER A 360 -12.35 -26.88 -8.23
N GLY A 361 -13.11 -27.10 -7.17
CA GLY A 361 -13.95 -28.30 -6.98
C GLY A 361 -15.37 -28.18 -7.53
N LEU A 362 -15.75 -27.08 -8.19
CA LEU A 362 -17.13 -26.80 -8.60
C LEU A 362 -17.41 -27.17 -10.06
N SER A 363 -18.59 -27.74 -10.30
CA SER A 363 -19.22 -27.72 -11.62
C SER A 363 -20.00 -26.41 -11.74
N LEU A 364 -19.48 -25.47 -12.53
CA LEU A 364 -20.02 -24.12 -12.63
C LEU A 364 -21.23 -24.08 -13.57
N LYS A 365 -22.35 -23.53 -13.10
CA LYS A 365 -23.45 -23.10 -13.98
C LYS A 365 -23.04 -21.84 -14.73
N ASP A 366 -23.56 -21.64 -15.93
CA ASP A 366 -23.16 -20.52 -16.80
C ASP A 366 -23.40 -19.13 -16.16
N GLU A 367 -24.42 -18.97 -15.32
CA GLU A 367 -24.76 -17.70 -14.66
C GLU A 367 -23.75 -17.25 -13.59
N ASP A 368 -23.11 -18.18 -12.88
CA ASP A 368 -22.14 -17.87 -11.81
C ASP A 368 -20.69 -17.95 -12.29
N LYS A 369 -20.46 -18.55 -13.46
CA LYS A 369 -19.14 -18.83 -14.02
C LYS A 369 -18.31 -17.55 -14.16
N ALA A 370 -18.95 -16.44 -14.51
CA ALA A 370 -18.24 -15.24 -14.86
C ALA A 370 -17.53 -14.58 -13.64
N GLU A 371 -18.26 -14.41 -12.54
CA GLU A 371 -17.76 -13.83 -11.29
C GLU A 371 -16.73 -14.76 -10.63
N ILE A 372 -17.00 -16.06 -10.64
CA ILE A 372 -16.11 -17.07 -10.05
C ILE A 372 -14.75 -17.10 -10.77
N LEU A 373 -14.73 -17.00 -12.10
CA LEU A 373 -13.49 -16.91 -12.87
C LEU A 373 -12.70 -15.64 -12.52
N SER A 374 -13.36 -14.48 -12.36
CA SER A 374 -12.68 -13.26 -11.89
C SER A 374 -12.05 -13.43 -10.51
N MET A 375 -12.74 -14.10 -9.59
CA MET A 375 -12.23 -14.37 -8.25
C MET A 375 -11.02 -15.31 -8.27
N LEU A 376 -11.01 -16.33 -9.12
CA LEU A 376 -9.83 -17.18 -9.33
C LEU A 376 -8.64 -16.36 -9.82
N VAL A 377 -8.85 -15.55 -10.85
CA VAL A 377 -7.82 -14.70 -11.44
C VAL A 377 -7.21 -13.78 -10.38
N ARG A 378 -8.04 -13.06 -9.62
CA ARG A 378 -7.59 -12.18 -8.53
C ARG A 378 -6.92 -12.96 -7.40
N GLY A 379 -7.44 -14.13 -7.04
CA GLY A 379 -6.88 -14.98 -6.00
C GLY A 379 -5.46 -15.40 -6.31
N TYR A 380 -5.21 -15.90 -7.53
CA TYR A 380 -3.86 -16.26 -7.98
C TYR A 380 -2.95 -15.03 -8.11
N ALA A 381 -3.46 -13.90 -8.61
CA ALA A 381 -2.68 -12.67 -8.74
C ALA A 381 -2.23 -12.12 -7.38
N ASN A 382 -3.11 -12.12 -6.38
CA ASN A 382 -2.80 -11.66 -5.02
C ASN A 382 -1.75 -12.54 -4.31
N GLN A 383 -1.68 -13.83 -4.68
CA GLN A 383 -0.65 -14.76 -4.21
C GLN A 383 0.69 -14.61 -4.95
N GLY A 384 0.78 -13.75 -5.98
CA GLY A 384 1.94 -13.64 -6.85
C GLY A 384 2.08 -14.77 -7.88
N ARG A 385 1.07 -15.66 -8.01
CA ARG A 385 1.02 -16.74 -9.00
C ARG A 385 0.52 -16.23 -10.35
N LEU A 386 1.29 -15.32 -10.95
CA LEU A 386 0.87 -14.55 -12.13
C LEU A 386 0.60 -15.42 -13.38
N ASN A 387 1.28 -16.56 -13.52
CA ASN A 387 1.06 -17.47 -14.66
C ASN A 387 -0.27 -18.21 -14.54
N ASP A 388 -0.62 -18.67 -13.34
CA ASP A 388 -1.93 -19.26 -13.09
C ASP A 388 -3.04 -18.23 -13.27
N ALA A 389 -2.83 -17.01 -12.75
CA ALA A 389 -3.74 -15.89 -12.96
C ALA A 389 -3.95 -15.60 -14.46
N LEU A 390 -2.87 -15.59 -15.26
CA LEU A 390 -2.93 -15.37 -16.71
C LEU A 390 -3.74 -16.47 -17.40
N LYS A 391 -3.45 -17.74 -17.12
CA LYS A 391 -4.17 -18.89 -17.69
C LYS A 391 -5.67 -18.80 -17.42
N TRP A 392 -6.06 -18.56 -16.16
CA TRP A 392 -7.47 -18.44 -15.79
C TRP A 392 -8.12 -17.20 -16.39
N CYS A 393 -7.37 -16.12 -16.60
CA CYS A 393 -7.88 -14.91 -17.24
C CYS A 393 -8.13 -15.13 -18.74
N GLU A 394 -7.27 -15.87 -19.43
CA GLU A 394 -7.47 -16.27 -20.83
C GLU A 394 -8.70 -17.19 -20.99
N GLU A 395 -8.94 -18.08 -20.03
CA GLU A 395 -10.15 -18.90 -19.98
C GLU A 395 -11.41 -18.04 -19.77
N ALA A 396 -11.34 -17.07 -18.85
CA ALA A 396 -12.43 -16.12 -18.61
C ALA A 396 -12.78 -15.32 -19.87
N ILE A 397 -11.79 -14.75 -20.55
CA ILE A 397 -11.97 -14.02 -21.82
C ILE A 397 -12.52 -14.94 -22.92
N SER A 398 -12.12 -16.22 -22.95
CA SER A 398 -12.62 -17.17 -23.93
C SER A 398 -14.10 -17.49 -23.71
N SER A 399 -14.57 -17.45 -22.46
CA SER A 399 -15.98 -17.66 -22.10
C SER A 399 -16.87 -16.45 -22.42
N ASP A 400 -16.37 -15.23 -22.18
CA ASP A 400 -17.04 -13.98 -22.58
C ASP A 400 -16.01 -12.95 -23.06
N LYS A 401 -15.92 -12.80 -24.37
CA LYS A 401 -14.95 -11.90 -25.03
C LYS A 401 -15.32 -10.43 -24.90
N LEU A 402 -16.57 -10.11 -24.58
CA LEU A 402 -17.10 -8.75 -24.53
C LEU A 402 -17.14 -8.19 -23.09
N ASN A 403 -16.80 -8.99 -22.10
CA ASN A 403 -16.71 -8.54 -20.72
C ASN A 403 -15.50 -7.60 -20.50
N PRO A 404 -15.71 -6.30 -20.21
CA PRO A 404 -14.62 -5.32 -20.02
C PRO A 404 -13.71 -5.66 -18.83
N TYR A 405 -14.26 -6.27 -17.79
CA TYR A 405 -13.55 -6.58 -16.56
C TYR A 405 -12.47 -7.65 -16.75
N TYR A 406 -12.68 -8.64 -17.59
CA TYR A 406 -11.62 -9.62 -17.90
C TYR A 406 -10.43 -8.99 -18.62
N HIS A 407 -10.68 -8.07 -19.54
CA HIS A 407 -9.58 -7.33 -20.19
C HIS A 407 -8.86 -6.41 -19.20
N TYR A 408 -9.56 -5.91 -18.18
CA TYR A 408 -8.96 -5.16 -17.08
C TYR A 408 -8.07 -6.04 -16.20
N LEU A 409 -8.54 -7.21 -15.77
CA LEU A 409 -7.76 -8.18 -15.01
C LEU A 409 -6.55 -8.69 -15.80
N LEU A 410 -6.69 -8.90 -17.11
CA LEU A 410 -5.57 -9.24 -17.97
C LEU A 410 -4.50 -8.14 -17.98
N ALA A 411 -4.94 -6.88 -18.00
CA ALA A 411 -4.02 -5.76 -17.92
C ALA A 411 -3.28 -5.69 -16.58
N THR A 412 -3.96 -5.91 -15.45
CA THR A 412 -3.31 -5.89 -14.13
C THR A 412 -2.24 -6.98 -14.04
N ILE A 413 -2.51 -8.19 -14.54
CA ILE A 413 -1.52 -9.28 -14.63
C ILE A 413 -0.33 -8.88 -15.50
N PHE A 414 -0.57 -8.29 -16.67
CA PHE A 414 0.53 -7.84 -17.54
C PHE A 414 1.38 -6.74 -16.89
N ILE A 415 0.79 -5.85 -16.09
CA ILE A 415 1.56 -4.85 -15.33
C ILE A 415 2.49 -5.53 -14.34
N GLU A 416 2.00 -6.48 -13.56
CA GLU A 416 2.81 -7.23 -12.61
C GLU A 416 3.93 -8.03 -13.29
N GLN A 417 3.66 -8.60 -14.46
CA GLN A 417 4.67 -9.25 -15.29
C GLN A 417 5.64 -8.26 -15.97
N GLY A 418 5.39 -6.95 -15.91
CA GLY A 418 6.21 -5.94 -16.59
C GLY A 418 5.92 -5.78 -18.09
N ARG A 419 4.89 -6.46 -18.62
CA ARG A 419 4.47 -6.43 -20.02
C ARG A 419 3.63 -5.19 -20.34
N MET A 420 4.25 -4.01 -20.25
CA MET A 420 3.53 -2.73 -20.33
C MET A 420 2.74 -2.51 -21.63
N MET A 421 3.25 -2.96 -22.78
CA MET A 421 2.57 -2.76 -24.06
C MET A 421 1.30 -3.61 -24.16
N ASP A 422 1.34 -4.84 -23.64
CA ASP A 422 0.18 -5.73 -23.60
C ASP A 422 -0.86 -5.22 -22.60
N ALA A 423 -0.42 -4.68 -21.45
CA ALA A 423 -1.30 -4.01 -20.50
C ALA A 423 -2.03 -2.81 -21.14
N VAL A 424 -1.32 -1.94 -21.88
CA VAL A 424 -1.95 -0.80 -22.58
C VAL A 424 -2.97 -1.28 -23.63
N LYS A 425 -2.67 -2.36 -24.37
CA LYS A 425 -3.60 -2.92 -25.34
C LYS A 425 -4.88 -3.42 -24.67
N SER A 426 -4.72 -4.13 -23.55
CA SER A 426 -5.83 -4.71 -22.79
C SER A 426 -6.70 -3.62 -22.13
N LEU A 427 -6.10 -2.60 -21.51
CA LEU A 427 -6.86 -1.47 -20.94
C LEU A 427 -7.61 -0.65 -22.01
N LYS A 428 -7.01 -0.48 -23.20
CA LYS A 428 -7.72 0.15 -24.32
C LYS A 428 -8.91 -0.70 -24.77
N LYS A 429 -8.81 -2.03 -24.70
CA LYS A 429 -9.92 -2.92 -25.00
C LYS A 429 -11.01 -2.82 -23.94
N THR A 430 -10.65 -2.70 -22.65
CA THR A 430 -11.58 -2.41 -21.56
C THR A 430 -12.38 -1.14 -21.84
N ILE A 431 -11.72 -0.01 -22.11
CA ILE A 431 -12.39 1.28 -22.39
C ILE A 431 -13.25 1.22 -23.66
N TYR A 432 -12.82 0.44 -24.66
CA TYR A 432 -13.61 0.27 -25.88
C TYR A 432 -14.92 -0.50 -25.63
N LEU A 433 -14.91 -1.47 -24.71
CA LEU A 433 -16.08 -2.26 -24.34
C LEU A 433 -16.97 -1.53 -23.34
N ASP A 434 -16.37 -0.78 -22.41
CA ASP A 434 -17.04 0.03 -21.42
C ASP A 434 -16.30 1.36 -21.24
N ASN A 435 -16.91 2.42 -21.76
CA ASN A 435 -16.34 3.76 -21.73
C ASN A 435 -16.43 4.42 -20.34
N ASP A 436 -17.16 3.83 -19.40
CA ASP A 436 -17.33 4.34 -18.04
C ASP A 436 -16.44 3.59 -17.03
N PHE A 437 -15.56 2.70 -17.52
CA PHE A 437 -14.63 1.91 -16.69
C PHE A 437 -13.49 2.76 -16.09
N ILE A 438 -13.77 3.43 -14.96
CA ILE A 438 -12.89 4.41 -14.28
C ILE A 438 -11.46 3.88 -14.08
N LEU A 439 -11.32 2.65 -13.57
CA LEU A 439 -10.00 2.10 -13.23
C LEU A 439 -9.12 1.88 -14.46
N ALA A 440 -9.70 1.66 -15.64
CA ALA A 440 -8.93 1.49 -16.86
C ALA A 440 -8.29 2.81 -17.31
N TYR A 441 -9.03 3.92 -17.16
CA TYR A 441 -8.49 5.27 -17.35
C TYR A 441 -7.39 5.59 -16.34
N PHE A 442 -7.62 5.32 -15.07
CA PHE A 442 -6.62 5.51 -14.02
C PHE A 442 -5.32 4.75 -14.32
N MET A 443 -5.41 3.47 -14.65
CA MET A 443 -4.26 2.63 -14.96
C MET A 443 -3.54 3.05 -16.24
N LEU A 444 -4.27 3.44 -17.30
CA LEU A 444 -3.65 3.99 -18.50
C LEU A 444 -2.92 5.29 -18.22
N GLY A 445 -3.49 6.17 -17.39
CA GLY A 445 -2.82 7.38 -16.92
C GLY A 445 -1.46 7.04 -16.31
N ASN A 446 -1.45 6.14 -15.31
CA ASN A 446 -0.22 5.68 -14.65
C ASN A 446 0.79 5.03 -15.60
N LEU A 447 0.33 4.19 -16.54
CA LEU A 447 1.21 3.60 -17.55
C LEU A 447 1.79 4.64 -18.51
N MET A 448 1.03 5.68 -18.87
CA MET A 448 1.56 6.75 -19.71
C MET A 448 2.59 7.60 -18.97
N VAL A 449 2.42 7.82 -17.66
CA VAL A 449 3.44 8.46 -16.80
C VAL A 449 4.74 7.66 -16.84
N ARG A 450 4.67 6.34 -16.61
CA ARG A 450 5.82 5.44 -16.65
C ARG A 450 6.58 5.48 -17.99
N ARG A 451 5.89 5.85 -19.07
CA ARG A 451 6.45 5.97 -20.43
C ARG A 451 6.86 7.40 -20.80
N GLY A 452 6.84 8.34 -19.86
CA GLY A 452 7.14 9.76 -20.12
C GLY A 452 6.10 10.49 -20.96
N LYS A 453 4.92 9.91 -21.20
CA LYS A 453 3.85 10.46 -22.04
C LYS A 453 2.88 11.31 -21.22
N LEU A 454 3.39 12.38 -20.59
CA LEU A 454 2.64 13.20 -19.64
C LEU A 454 1.36 13.82 -20.25
N LYS A 455 1.41 14.33 -21.48
CA LYS A 455 0.21 14.89 -22.14
C LYS A 455 -0.90 13.85 -22.29
N THR A 456 -0.55 12.62 -22.65
CA THR A 456 -1.51 11.52 -22.80
C THR A 456 -2.02 11.04 -21.44
N SER A 457 -1.14 10.97 -20.43
CA SER A 457 -1.48 10.69 -19.03
C SER A 457 -2.59 11.62 -18.52
N LYS A 458 -2.40 12.94 -18.64
CA LYS A 458 -3.39 13.96 -18.22
C LYS A 458 -4.77 13.76 -18.83
N ARG A 459 -4.82 13.29 -20.09
CA ARG A 459 -6.10 13.02 -20.75
C ARG A 459 -6.83 11.86 -20.10
N TYR A 460 -6.14 10.76 -19.83
CA TYR A 460 -6.76 9.61 -19.17
C TYR A 460 -7.18 9.93 -17.73
N PHE A 461 -6.35 10.65 -16.98
CA PHE A 461 -6.71 11.08 -15.63
C PHE A 461 -7.92 12.03 -15.61
N ARG A 462 -8.03 12.95 -16.57
CA ARG A 462 -9.20 13.82 -16.68
C ARG A 462 -10.48 13.02 -16.93
N ASN A 463 -10.43 12.04 -17.82
CA ASN A 463 -11.58 11.17 -18.07
C ASN A 463 -11.99 10.39 -16.81
N ALA A 464 -11.00 9.88 -16.05
CA ALA A 464 -11.29 9.21 -14.78
C ALA A 464 -11.97 10.15 -13.76
N ILE A 465 -11.48 11.39 -13.60
CA ILE A 465 -12.10 12.39 -12.72
C ILE A 465 -13.52 12.77 -13.18
N GLU A 466 -13.72 12.93 -14.48
CA GLU A 466 -15.03 13.25 -15.05
C GLU A 466 -16.06 12.16 -14.73
N LEU A 467 -15.69 10.89 -14.89
CA LEU A 467 -16.52 9.76 -14.50
C LEU A 467 -16.75 9.69 -12.99
N LEU A 468 -15.71 9.92 -12.19
CA LEU A 468 -15.79 9.93 -10.72
C LEU A 468 -16.71 11.02 -10.19
N SER A 469 -16.87 12.15 -10.90
CA SER A 469 -17.76 13.24 -10.47
C SER A 469 -19.25 12.86 -10.43
N SER A 470 -19.61 11.70 -11.01
CA SER A 470 -20.98 11.14 -10.95
C SER A 470 -21.24 10.28 -9.71
N TYR A 471 -20.22 9.96 -8.92
CA TYR A 471 -20.29 9.15 -7.70
C TYR A 471 -20.25 10.03 -6.45
N ASN A 472 -20.82 9.54 -5.35
CA ASN A 472 -20.61 10.15 -4.04
C ASN A 472 -19.19 9.82 -3.52
N ASP A 473 -18.56 10.72 -2.77
CA ASP A 473 -17.18 10.54 -2.29
C ASP A 473 -16.93 9.24 -1.51
N GLU A 474 -17.93 8.76 -0.77
CA GLU A 474 -17.87 7.52 0.04
C GLU A 474 -18.22 6.26 -0.76
N GLU A 475 -18.71 6.42 -1.98
CA GLU A 475 -19.15 5.30 -2.80
C GLU A 475 -17.92 4.52 -3.27
N VAL A 476 -17.90 3.22 -3.02
CA VAL A 476 -16.80 2.33 -3.44
C VAL A 476 -16.86 2.18 -4.95
N ILE A 477 -15.74 2.47 -5.61
CA ILE A 477 -15.64 2.29 -7.06
C ILE A 477 -15.66 0.80 -7.38
N PRO A 478 -16.47 0.36 -8.36
CA PRO A 478 -16.47 -1.03 -8.79
C PRO A 478 -15.05 -1.52 -9.13
N GLU A 479 -14.73 -2.74 -8.70
CA GLU A 479 -13.45 -3.42 -8.98
C GLU A 479 -12.19 -2.77 -8.38
N SER A 480 -12.35 -1.80 -7.47
CA SER A 480 -11.24 -1.01 -6.92
C SER A 480 -10.61 -1.61 -5.65
N ASP A 481 -11.01 -2.82 -5.25
CA ASP A 481 -10.66 -3.42 -3.96
C ASP A 481 -11.00 -2.52 -2.75
N GLY A 482 -12.14 -1.81 -2.80
CA GLY A 482 -12.66 -1.02 -1.67
C GLY A 482 -12.27 0.47 -1.69
N ILE A 483 -11.61 0.94 -2.73
CA ILE A 483 -11.27 2.37 -2.88
C ILE A 483 -12.54 3.16 -3.24
N THR A 484 -12.82 4.22 -2.47
CA THR A 484 -13.96 5.12 -2.71
C THR A 484 -13.70 6.12 -3.84
N ALA A 485 -14.78 6.69 -4.38
CA ALA A 485 -14.71 7.68 -5.45
C ALA A 485 -13.90 8.91 -5.06
N GLY A 486 -14.14 9.43 -3.84
CA GLY A 486 -13.39 10.55 -3.29
C GLY A 486 -11.91 10.20 -3.18
N ARG A 487 -11.60 9.01 -2.64
CA ARG A 487 -10.21 8.55 -2.49
C ARG A 487 -9.49 8.41 -3.83
N LEU A 488 -10.13 7.82 -4.84
CA LEU A 488 -9.53 7.66 -6.16
C LEU A 488 -9.35 9.01 -6.86
N SER A 489 -10.31 9.92 -6.71
CA SER A 489 -10.21 11.29 -7.25
C SER A 489 -9.01 12.02 -6.65
N GLU A 490 -8.85 11.98 -5.33
CA GLU A 490 -7.71 12.57 -4.64
C GLU A 490 -6.37 12.00 -5.13
N ILE A 491 -6.27 10.68 -5.33
CA ILE A 491 -5.07 10.02 -5.86
C ILE A 491 -4.75 10.59 -7.26
N ILE A 492 -5.75 10.66 -8.14
CA ILE A 492 -5.58 11.16 -9.51
C ILE A 492 -5.21 12.66 -9.52
N GLU A 493 -5.82 13.48 -8.68
CA GLU A 493 -5.54 14.90 -8.62
C GLU A 493 -4.12 15.19 -8.11
N SER A 494 -3.68 14.49 -7.06
CA SER A 494 -2.31 14.57 -6.54
C SER A 494 -1.27 14.27 -7.64
N ILE A 495 -1.55 13.21 -8.40
CA ILE A 495 -0.84 12.83 -9.61
C ILE A 495 -0.85 13.98 -10.62
N MET A 496 -2.00 14.54 -11.00
CA MET A 496 -2.08 15.59 -12.04
C MET A 496 -1.42 16.91 -11.64
N VAL A 497 -1.41 17.26 -10.36
CA VAL A 497 -0.76 18.46 -9.82
C VAL A 497 0.76 18.34 -9.92
N SER A 498 1.32 17.17 -9.58
CA SER A 498 2.77 16.91 -9.72
C SER A 498 3.30 17.02 -11.15
N GLU A 499 2.44 16.94 -12.17
CA GLU A 499 2.84 17.06 -13.60
C GLU A 499 2.78 18.50 -14.15
N ARG A 500 2.41 19.51 -13.34
CA ARG A 500 2.39 20.92 -13.78
C ARG A 500 3.67 21.69 -13.40
N THR A 501 4.48 21.14 -12.51
CA THR A 501 5.68 21.77 -11.93
C THR A 501 6.99 21.32 -12.58
N HIS A 502 6.93 20.68 -13.76
CA HIS A 502 8.08 20.23 -14.55
C HIS A 502 8.01 20.73 -15.99
#